data_AF-A0A4C1VMX8-F1
#
_entry.id   AF-A0A4C1VMX8-F1
#
_cell.length_a   1.000
_cell.length_b   1.000
_cell.length_c   1.000
_cell.angle_alpha   90.00
_cell.angle_beta   90.00
_cell.angle_gamma   90.00
#
_symmetry.space_group_name_H-M   'P 1'
#
loop_
_entity.id
_entity.type
_entity.pdbx_description
1 polymer ?
#
loop_
_entity_poly.entity_id
_entity_poly.type
_entity_poly.pdbx_seq_one_letter_code
_entity_poly.pdbx_strand_id
1 'polypeptide(L)'
;MGRRTGPRPPTGTRVYNTAKAGWSEFRTAMNAALTEQTLTIEMVKSVGSCDQLNEIVEAYTECIRQGCEAAIPPRNSEHRLKLSWWSPEL
;
A
#
# COMPACT_ATOMS: atom_id res chain seq x y z
N MET A 1 -10.38 -25.15 27.83
CA MET A 1 -9.27 -24.56 27.04
C MET A 1 -9.86 -23.67 25.95
N GLY A 2 -10.02 -22.37 26.22
CA GLY A 2 -10.64 -21.43 25.27
C GLY A 2 -9.68 -21.05 24.15
N ARG A 3 -10.05 -21.30 22.89
CA ARG A 3 -9.28 -20.82 21.73
C ARG A 3 -9.33 -19.30 21.70
N ARG A 4 -8.18 -18.65 21.87
CA ARG A 4 -8.02 -17.21 21.63
C ARG A 4 -8.24 -16.95 20.14
N THR A 5 -9.37 -16.38 19.77
CA THR A 5 -9.58 -15.83 18.43
C THR A 5 -8.70 -14.59 18.31
N GLY A 6 -7.70 -14.63 17.43
CA GLY A 6 -6.87 -13.48 17.12
C GLY A 6 -7.68 -12.29 16.59
N PRO A 7 -7.03 -11.12 16.40
CA PRO A 7 -7.68 -9.94 15.86
C PRO A 7 -8.44 -10.26 14.58
N ARG A 8 -9.66 -9.72 14.45
CA ARG A 8 -10.47 -9.92 13.24
C ARG A 8 -9.70 -9.34 12.06
N PRO A 9 -9.50 -10.10 10.96
CA PRO A 9 -8.87 -9.57 9.76
C PRO A 9 -9.61 -8.32 9.28
N PRO A 10 -8.92 -7.37 8.62
CA PRO A 10 -9.58 -6.20 8.08
C PRO A 10 -10.69 -6.62 7.12
N THR A 11 -11.88 -6.03 7.26
CA THR A 11 -12.98 -6.28 6.32
C THR A 11 -12.68 -5.58 4.99
N GLY A 12 -12.38 -6.35 3.95
CA GLY A 12 -12.13 -5.88 2.58
C GLY A 12 -10.70 -6.10 2.08
N THR A 13 -10.49 -5.91 0.78
CA THR A 13 -9.21 -6.18 0.08
C THR A 13 -8.20 -5.03 0.13
N ARG A 14 -8.55 -3.92 0.78
CA ARG A 14 -7.71 -2.71 0.84
C ARG A 14 -6.57 -2.89 1.84
N VAL A 15 -5.34 -2.86 1.34
CA VAL A 15 -4.10 -2.97 2.13
C VAL A 15 -3.74 -1.65 2.82
N TYR A 16 -3.93 -0.52 2.15
CA TYR A 16 -3.50 0.80 2.64
C TYR A 16 -4.68 1.63 3.15
N ASN A 17 -4.42 2.50 4.14
CA ASN A 17 -5.39 3.45 4.64
C ASN A 17 -5.26 4.81 3.95
N THR A 18 -5.97 4.98 2.83
CA THR A 18 -5.93 6.23 2.04
C THR A 18 -6.47 7.46 2.78
N ALA A 19 -7.26 7.28 3.83
CA ALA A 19 -7.71 8.40 4.68
C ALA A 19 -6.57 8.98 5.54
N LYS A 20 -5.46 8.24 5.70
CA LYS A 20 -4.25 8.67 6.42
C LYS A 20 -3.06 8.86 5.48
N ALA A 21 -3.30 9.01 4.18
CA ALA A 21 -2.24 9.16 3.19
C ALA A 21 -1.58 10.54 3.31
N GLY A 22 -0.24 10.54 3.36
CA GLY A 22 0.57 11.73 3.08
C GLY A 22 0.67 11.94 1.58
N TRP A 23 -0.29 12.64 0.97
CA TRP A 23 -0.33 12.76 -0.50
C TRP A 23 0.86 13.52 -1.10
N SER A 24 1.46 14.42 -0.33
CA SER A 24 2.67 15.15 -0.73
C SER A 24 3.88 14.21 -0.77
N GLU A 25 4.06 13.43 0.29
CA GLU A 25 5.11 12.41 0.42
C GLU A 25 4.94 11.33 -0.64
N PHE A 26 3.69 10.89 -0.88
CA PHE A 26 3.35 9.94 -1.93
C PHE A 26 3.76 10.48 -3.30
N ARG A 27 3.44 11.75 -3.60
CA ARG A 27 3.82 12.37 -4.88
C ARG A 27 5.34 12.40 -5.05
N THR A 28 6.07 12.77 -4.01
CA THR A 28 7.55 12.81 -4.05
C THR A 28 8.13 11.41 -4.26
N ALA A 29 7.67 10.42 -3.49
CA ALA A 29 8.13 9.03 -3.60
C ALA A 29 7.76 8.42 -4.97
N MET A 30 6.55 8.67 -5.47
CA MET A 30 6.10 8.20 -6.78
C MET A 30 6.95 8.81 -7.90
N ASN A 31 7.23 10.11 -7.85
CA ASN A 31 8.08 10.75 -8.86
C ASN A 31 9.52 10.23 -8.84
N ALA A 32 10.07 9.97 -7.65
CA ALA A 32 11.38 9.33 -7.52
C ALA A 32 11.38 7.93 -8.14
N ALA A 33 10.40 7.08 -7.79
CA ALA A 33 10.27 5.73 -8.32
C ALA A 33 10.11 5.70 -9.85
N LEU A 34 9.28 6.60 -10.42
CA LEU A 34 9.12 6.73 -11.87
C LEU A 34 10.44 7.13 -12.54
N THR A 35 11.22 8.00 -11.91
CA THR A 35 12.53 8.43 -12.42
C THR A 35 13.55 7.29 -12.36
N GLU A 36 13.60 6.54 -11.25
CA GLU A 36 14.48 5.37 -11.10
C GLU A 36 14.16 4.26 -12.12
N GLN A 37 12.87 4.00 -12.35
CA GLN A 37 12.41 3.04 -13.36
C GLN A 37 12.46 3.60 -14.79
N THR A 38 12.91 4.85 -14.97
CA THR A 38 12.96 5.55 -16.28
C THR A 38 11.61 5.56 -17.01
N LEU A 39 10.49 5.46 -16.30
CA LEU A 39 9.16 5.39 -16.92
C LEU A 39 8.74 6.76 -17.44
N THR A 40 8.80 6.92 -18.76
CA THR A 40 8.44 8.17 -19.45
C THR A 40 7.20 7.99 -20.31
N ILE A 41 6.52 9.11 -20.59
CA ILE A 41 5.35 9.15 -21.49
C ILE A 41 5.74 8.63 -22.89
N GLU A 42 6.94 8.95 -23.36
CA GLU A 42 7.41 8.53 -24.69
C GLU A 42 7.64 7.01 -24.76
N MET A 43 8.16 6.39 -23.69
CA MET A 43 8.27 4.91 -23.63
C MET A 43 6.91 4.22 -23.70
N VAL A 44 5.89 4.76 -23.01
CA VAL A 44 4.53 4.21 -23.05
C VAL A 44 3.92 4.36 -24.46
N LYS A 45 4.20 5.48 -25.15
CA LYS A 45 3.75 5.69 -26.53
C LYS A 45 4.45 4.77 -27.54
N SER A 46 5.71 4.40 -27.27
CA SER A 46 6.50 3.56 -28.17
C SER A 46 6.25 2.06 -28.02
N VAL A 47 5.34 1.65 -27.12
CA VAL A 47 5.01 0.25 -26.91
C VAL A 47 4.45 -0.36 -28.18
N GLY A 48 5.14 -1.40 -28.69
CA GLY A 48 4.76 -2.09 -29.91
C GLY A 48 4.21 -3.50 -29.68
N SER A 49 4.31 -4.04 -28.47
CA SER A 49 3.87 -5.41 -28.15
C SER A 49 3.18 -5.52 -26.79
N CYS A 50 2.41 -6.61 -26.62
CA CYS A 50 1.77 -6.92 -25.34
C CYS A 50 2.79 -7.21 -24.24
N ASP A 51 3.92 -7.84 -24.56
CA ASP A 51 4.97 -8.14 -23.57
C ASP A 51 5.59 -6.85 -23.03
N GLN A 52 5.92 -5.91 -23.93
CA GLN A 52 6.43 -4.58 -23.55
C GLN A 52 5.40 -3.79 -22.73
N LEU A 53 4.11 -3.89 -23.07
CA LEU A 53 3.05 -3.27 -22.28
C LEU A 53 3.00 -3.86 -20.87
N ASN A 54 3.10 -5.18 -20.75
CA ASN A 54 3.05 -5.86 -19.46
C ASN A 54 4.23 -5.47 -18.58
N GLU A 55 5.45 -5.41 -19.12
CA GLU A 55 6.64 -4.94 -18.41
C GLU A 55 6.46 -3.50 -17.87
N ILE A 56 5.92 -2.59 -18.68
CA ILE A 56 5.66 -1.22 -18.25
C ILE A 56 4.58 -1.16 -17.17
N VAL A 57 3.52 -1.96 -17.29
CA VAL A 57 2.46 -2.03 -16.27
C VAL A 57 3.00 -2.57 -14.95
N GLU A 58 3.84 -3.61 -15.00
CA GLU A 58 4.51 -4.15 -13.81
C GLU A 58 5.41 -3.09 -13.15
N ALA A 59 6.25 -2.41 -13.92
CA ALA A 59 7.10 -1.34 -13.39
C ALA A 59 6.29 -0.17 -12.81
N TYR A 60 5.19 0.23 -13.45
CA TYR A 60 4.33 1.30 -12.97
C TYR A 60 3.58 0.94 -11.67
N THR A 61 3.06 -0.30 -11.60
CA THR A 61 2.40 -0.79 -10.39
C THR A 61 3.37 -0.96 -9.23
N GLU A 62 4.62 -1.32 -9.51
CA GLU A 62 5.70 -1.34 -8.54
C GLU A 62 6.04 0.07 -8.01
N CYS A 63 6.07 1.10 -8.87
CA CYS A 63 6.22 2.49 -8.44
C CYS A 63 5.08 2.93 -7.50
N ILE A 64 3.84 2.54 -7.82
CA ILE A 64 2.67 2.80 -6.96
C ILE A 64 2.87 2.13 -5.60
N ARG A 65 3.33 0.88 -5.57
CA ARG A 65 3.59 0.14 -4.32
C ARG A 65 4.62 0.87 -3.46
N GLN A 66 5.74 1.28 -4.04
CA GLN A 66 6.80 2.01 -3.34
C GLN A 66 6.30 3.35 -2.79
N GLY A 67 5.54 4.11 -3.59
CA GLY A 67 4.90 5.34 -3.14
C GLY A 67 3.94 5.10 -1.97
N CYS A 68 3.13 4.03 -2.05
CA CYS A 68 2.23 3.65 -0.96
C CYS A 68 2.98 3.27 0.32
N GLU A 69 4.06 2.49 0.22
CA GLU A 69 4.85 2.07 1.39
C GLU A 69 5.54 3.23 2.10
N ALA A 70 5.99 4.22 1.34
CA ALA A 70 6.62 5.42 1.91
C ALA A 70 5.62 6.35 2.61
N ALA A 71 4.38 6.45 2.10
CA ALA A 71 3.50 7.58 2.41
C ALA A 71 2.12 7.20 2.94
N ILE A 72 1.71 5.93 2.85
CA ILE A 72 0.39 5.49 3.25
C ILE A 72 0.53 4.35 4.25
N PRO A 73 0.12 4.55 5.52
CA PRO A 73 0.22 3.49 6.50
C PRO A 73 -0.66 2.30 6.09
N PRO A 74 -0.23 1.07 6.45
CA PRO A 74 -1.07 -0.10 6.25
C PRO A 74 -2.39 0.09 7.00
N ARG A 75 -3.44 -0.58 6.53
CA ARG A 75 -4.73 -0.57 7.19
C ARG A 75 -4.66 -1.51 8.39
N ASN A 76 -4.31 -0.95 9.54
CA ASN A 76 -4.27 -1.67 10.82
C ASN A 76 -5.62 -2.36 11.08
N SER A 77 -5.64 -3.69 11.18
CA SER A 77 -6.79 -4.43 11.75
C SER A 77 -6.72 -4.57 13.26
N GLU A 78 -5.61 -4.14 13.88
CA GLU A 78 -5.48 -4.09 15.33
C GLU A 78 -6.29 -2.91 15.89
N HIS A 79 -7.61 -3.05 15.86
CA HIS A 79 -8.37 -2.57 16.99
C HIS A 79 -7.83 -3.33 18.20
N ARG A 80 -6.92 -2.69 18.96
CA ARG A 80 -6.68 -3.06 20.35
C ARG A 80 -8.07 -3.13 20.96
N LEU A 81 -8.55 -4.33 21.22
CA LEU A 81 -9.76 -4.55 21.98
C LEU A 81 -9.47 -3.93 23.34
N LYS A 82 -9.83 -2.66 23.54
CA LYS A 82 -10.14 -2.15 24.87
C LYS A 82 -11.38 -2.91 25.28
N LEU A 83 -11.18 -4.13 25.77
CA LEU A 83 -12.22 -4.87 26.45
C LEU A 83 -12.61 -3.99 27.64
N SER A 84 -13.83 -3.46 27.62
CA SER A 84 -14.31 -2.48 28.60
C SER A 84 -14.36 -3.00 30.05
N TRP A 85 -14.01 -4.27 30.26
CA TRP A 85 -14.04 -4.98 31.53
C TRP A 85 -12.67 -5.40 32.06
N TRP A 86 -11.56 -5.17 31.33
CA TRP A 86 -10.23 -5.59 31.76
C TRP A 86 -9.46 -4.44 32.46
N SER A 87 -9.13 -4.62 33.74
CA SER A 87 -8.18 -3.78 34.50
C SER A 87 -6.88 -4.56 34.77
N PRO A 88 -5.71 -3.92 34.70
CA PRO A 88 -4.40 -4.57 34.87
C PRO A 88 -4.00 -4.79 36.35
N GLU A 89 -4.88 -4.47 37.30
CA GLU A 89 -4.66 -4.71 38.73
C GLU A 89 -5.22 -6.09 39.11
N LEU A 90 -4.36 -7.11 39.13
CA LEU A 90 -4.55 -8.38 39.82
C LEU A 90 -3.18 -8.95 40.21
#